data_AF-C1MWZ7-F1
#
_entry.id   AF-C1MWZ7-F1
#
_cell.length_a   1.000
_cell.length_b   1.000
_cell.length_c   1.000
_cell.angle_alpha   90.00
_cell.angle_beta   90.00
_cell.angle_gamma   90.00
#
_symmetry.space_group_name_H-M   'P 1'
#
loop_
_entity.id
_entity.type
_entity.pdbx_description
1 polymer ?
#
loop_
_entity_poly.entity_id
_entity_poly.type
_entity_poly.pdbx_seq_one_letter_code
_entity_poly.pdbx_strand_id
1 'polypeptide(L)'
;MSEEIKDDFDAFDDEPTSDVKLTPRSLLAVVRAAEEGTPTESLADAVAKLKTDVATLEAEAKAAIEEDGDGATPAAKAPPAAKEAPSKSLGLSAEGEVQAIGVAMDLSSILYGYQTRTARVFYNAESASASKTAAEIRDQLDDATMGLKRINVEMIGTLSADASAVFETLRDAKPEPGGAVVLVDDDPERIAWVTARVGLDGVEASAFKHATGAVCEYDENGSFARSRIVSHE
;
A
#
# COMPACT_ATOMS: atom_id res chain seq x y z
N MET A 1 19.56 -30.96 -63.26
CA MET A 1 18.80 -29.72 -63.47
C MET A 1 17.41 -30.16 -63.90
N SER A 2 16.34 -30.15 -63.11
CA SER A 2 15.99 -29.36 -61.92
C SER A 2 14.87 -30.15 -61.18
N GLU A 3 14.99 -30.45 -59.88
CA GLU A 3 14.20 -29.90 -58.74
C GLU A 3 12.68 -29.81 -59.02
N GLU A 4 11.84 -30.72 -58.46
CA GLU A 4 11.05 -30.58 -57.20
C GLU A 4 10.29 -29.25 -57.12
N ILE A 5 8.97 -29.23 -56.96
CA ILE A 5 8.28 -29.32 -55.65
C ILE A 5 6.91 -30.00 -55.85
N LYS A 6 6.66 -31.07 -55.07
CA LYS A 6 5.30 -31.53 -54.75
C LYS A 6 4.93 -30.83 -53.44
N ASP A 7 3.88 -30.03 -53.45
CA ASP A 7 3.30 -29.48 -52.24
C ASP A 7 2.68 -30.63 -51.43
N ASP A 8 3.46 -31.15 -50.49
CA ASP A 8 2.96 -31.92 -49.36
C ASP A 8 2.15 -30.97 -48.47
N PHE A 9 0.82 -30.98 -48.67
CA PHE A 9 -0.13 -30.38 -47.74
C PHE A 9 -0.27 -31.34 -46.55
N ASP A 10 0.82 -31.46 -45.78
CA ASP A 10 0.82 -32.16 -44.51
C ASP A 10 -0.08 -31.42 -43.53
N ALA A 11 -0.93 -32.21 -42.89
CA ALA A 11 -1.88 -31.80 -41.88
C ALA A 11 -1.19 -30.96 -40.80
N PHE A 12 -1.59 -29.68 -40.69
CA PHE A 12 -1.51 -28.95 -39.43
C PHE A 12 -2.54 -29.58 -38.48
N ASP A 13 -2.17 -30.73 -37.94
CA ASP A 13 -2.71 -31.25 -36.69
C ASP A 13 -2.14 -30.35 -35.57
N ASP A 14 -2.71 -29.16 -35.46
CA ASP A 14 -2.42 -28.22 -34.37
C ASP A 14 -3.08 -28.82 -33.12
N GLU A 15 -2.35 -29.72 -32.46
CA GLU A 15 -2.69 -30.24 -31.14
C GLU A 15 -3.05 -29.06 -30.22
N PRO A 16 -4.08 -29.16 -29.37
CA PRO A 16 -4.41 -28.07 -28.45
C PRO A 16 -3.19 -27.77 -27.59
N THR A 17 -2.69 -26.53 -27.73
CA THR A 17 -1.65 -25.92 -26.92
C THR A 17 -1.76 -26.43 -25.50
N SER A 18 -0.74 -27.13 -25.04
CA SER A 18 -0.69 -27.75 -23.72
C SER A 18 -1.29 -26.81 -22.67
N ASP A 19 -2.38 -27.27 -22.05
CA ASP A 19 -2.86 -26.73 -20.78
C ASP A 19 -1.72 -26.84 -19.78
N VAL A 20 -0.81 -25.87 -19.78
CA VAL A 20 0.12 -25.67 -18.69
C VAL A 20 -0.76 -25.31 -17.51
N LYS A 21 -1.16 -26.33 -16.75
CA LYS A 21 -1.70 -26.16 -15.41
C LYS A 21 -0.64 -25.43 -14.62
N LEU A 22 -0.73 -24.10 -14.59
CA LEU A 22 -0.01 -23.27 -13.65
C LEU A 22 -0.43 -23.76 -12.28
N THR A 23 0.45 -24.51 -11.62
CA THR A 23 0.26 -24.89 -10.23
C THR A 23 0.20 -23.58 -9.44
N PRO A 24 -0.87 -23.35 -8.64
CA PRO A 24 -0.99 -22.15 -7.83
C PRO A 24 0.27 -22.00 -6.98
N ARG A 25 0.90 -20.82 -7.02
CA ARG A 25 2.14 -20.57 -6.27
C ARG A 25 1.84 -19.85 -4.97
N SER A 26 2.69 -20.06 -3.97
CA SER A 26 2.69 -19.29 -2.73
C SER A 26 3.61 -18.08 -2.91
N LEU A 27 3.15 -16.89 -2.55
CA LEU A 27 3.88 -15.65 -2.80
C LEU A 27 4.17 -14.87 -1.51
N LEU A 28 5.29 -14.17 -1.48
CA LEU A 28 5.63 -13.13 -0.51
C LEU A 28 5.77 -11.80 -1.25
N ALA A 29 4.97 -10.80 -0.89
CA ALA A 29 5.17 -9.42 -1.28
C ALA A 29 5.79 -8.63 -0.11
N VAL A 30 6.81 -7.83 -0.37
CA VAL A 30 7.39 -6.89 0.59
C VAL A 30 7.23 -5.50 0.00
N VAL A 31 6.50 -4.61 0.67
CA VAL A 31 6.08 -3.31 0.14
C VAL A 31 6.50 -2.21 1.11
N ARG A 32 7.16 -1.18 0.57
CA ARG A 32 7.39 0.07 1.28
C ARG A 32 6.11 0.86 1.35
N ALA A 33 5.75 1.29 2.56
CA ALA A 33 4.60 2.12 2.80
C ALA A 33 4.70 3.46 2.05
N ALA A 34 3.54 3.99 1.69
CA ALA A 34 3.44 5.23 0.94
C ALA A 34 3.87 6.45 1.78
N GLU A 35 4.08 7.58 1.14
CA GLU A 35 4.61 8.76 1.83
C GLU A 35 3.69 9.26 2.96
N GLU A 36 4.26 9.47 4.15
CA GLU A 36 3.57 10.10 5.26
C GLU A 36 3.60 11.63 5.12
N GLY A 37 2.51 12.29 5.45
CA GLY A 37 2.47 13.74 5.47
C GLY A 37 1.28 14.30 6.22
N THR A 38 0.95 15.55 5.93
CA THR A 38 -0.32 16.11 6.40
C THR A 38 -1.44 15.47 5.59
N PRO A 39 -2.38 14.76 6.24
CA PRO A 39 -3.49 14.16 5.51
C PRO A 39 -4.28 15.26 4.80
N THR A 40 -4.78 14.94 3.61
CA THR A 40 -5.70 15.80 2.89
C THR A 40 -6.92 16.02 3.76
N GLU A 41 -7.20 17.27 4.13
CA GLU A 41 -8.43 17.62 4.83
C GLU A 41 -9.59 17.30 3.89
N SER A 42 -10.50 16.40 4.31
CA SER A 42 -11.67 16.11 3.48
C SER A 42 -12.54 17.37 3.38
N LEU A 43 -13.26 17.54 2.26
CA LEU A 43 -14.20 18.66 2.13
C LEU A 43 -15.24 18.67 3.27
N ALA A 44 -15.61 17.49 3.77
CA ALA A 44 -16.53 17.37 4.90
C ALA A 44 -15.93 17.91 6.20
N ASP A 45 -14.65 17.62 6.47
CA ASP A 45 -13.93 18.11 7.65
C ASP A 45 -13.69 19.62 7.55
N ALA A 46 -13.31 20.12 6.37
CA ALA A 46 -13.15 21.54 6.11
C ALA A 46 -14.47 22.30 6.32
N VAL A 47 -15.60 21.74 5.89
CA VAL A 47 -16.94 22.32 6.11
C VAL A 47 -17.34 22.26 7.58
N ALA A 48 -17.02 21.19 8.30
CA ALA A 48 -17.31 21.07 9.73
C ALA A 48 -16.50 22.07 10.56
N LYS A 49 -15.22 22.26 10.23
CA LYS A 49 -14.34 23.25 10.83
C LYS A 49 -14.83 24.67 10.55
N LEU A 50 -15.17 24.99 9.30
CA LEU A 50 -15.71 26.29 8.93
C LEU A 50 -17.00 26.62 9.69
N LYS A 51 -17.91 25.65 9.84
CA LYS A 51 -19.14 25.83 10.64
C LYS A 51 -18.83 26.13 12.11
N THR A 52 -17.80 25.51 12.65
CA THR A 52 -17.36 25.70 14.04
C THR A 52 -16.72 27.07 14.22
N ASP A 53 -15.88 27.49 13.28
CA ASP A 53 -15.23 28.81 13.28
C ASP A 53 -16.27 29.93 13.13
N VAL A 54 -17.25 29.77 12.25
CA VAL A 54 -18.38 30.71 12.10
C VAL A 54 -19.19 30.80 13.38
N ALA A 55 -19.54 29.68 14.01
CA ALA A 55 -20.27 29.68 15.27
C ALA A 55 -19.49 30.37 16.41
N THR A 56 -18.16 30.21 16.42
CA THR A 56 -17.28 30.87 17.40
C THR A 56 -17.24 32.38 17.17
N LEU A 57 -17.09 32.82 15.91
CA LEU A 57 -17.10 34.25 15.56
C LEU A 57 -18.46 34.91 15.81
N GLU A 58 -19.57 34.20 15.57
CA GLU A 58 -20.92 34.69 15.89
C GLU A 58 -21.14 34.85 17.40
N ALA A 59 -20.61 33.92 18.21
CA ALA A 59 -20.67 34.02 19.67
C ALA A 59 -19.81 35.19 20.19
N GLU A 60 -18.61 35.38 19.66
CA GLU A 60 -17.73 36.50 19.99
C GLU A 60 -18.33 37.85 19.59
N ALA A 61 -18.93 37.94 18.40
CA ALA A 61 -19.60 39.15 17.94
C ALA A 61 -20.81 39.50 18.82
N LYS A 62 -21.60 38.49 19.24
CA LYS A 62 -22.73 38.71 20.14
C LYS A 62 -22.29 39.16 21.54
N ALA A 63 -21.20 38.58 22.06
CA ALA A 63 -20.60 39.01 23.32
C ALA A 63 -20.09 40.45 23.26
N ALA A 64 -19.52 40.88 22.12
CA ALA A 64 -19.06 42.25 21.92
C ALA A 64 -20.20 43.28 21.83
N ILE A 65 -21.40 42.87 21.39
CA ILE A 65 -22.57 43.76 21.29
C ILE A 65 -23.29 43.91 22.65
N GLU A 66 -23.21 42.91 23.54
CA GLU A 66 -23.79 42.97 24.89
C GLU A 66 -22.92 43.76 25.91
N GLU A 67 -21.68 44.11 25.55
CA GLU A 67 -20.76 44.91 26.39
C GLU A 67 -20.59 46.39 25.94
N ASP A 68 -21.46 46.93 25.09
CA ASP A 68 -21.40 48.36 24.72
C ASP A 68 -22.35 49.20 25.58
N GLY A 69 -21.85 49.50 26.79
CA GLY A 69 -22.46 50.38 27.77
C GLY A 69 -21.43 51.24 28.51
N ASP A 70 -20.34 51.68 27.86
CA ASP A 70 -19.65 52.96 28.08
C ASP A 70 -18.49 53.12 27.09
N GLY A 71 -18.33 54.32 26.54
CA GLY A 71 -17.49 54.59 25.38
C GLY A 71 -15.99 54.44 25.65
N ALA A 72 -15.38 53.41 25.07
CA ALA A 72 -13.96 53.39 24.76
C ALA A 72 -13.70 52.48 23.56
N THR A 73 -13.29 53.06 22.43
CA THR A 73 -12.85 52.32 21.24
C THR A 73 -11.81 51.27 21.63
N PRO A 74 -12.08 49.95 21.50
CA PRO A 74 -11.05 48.97 21.78
C PRO A 74 -10.07 48.96 20.62
N ALA A 75 -8.80 49.28 20.91
CA ALA A 75 -7.71 49.04 19.98
C ALA A 75 -7.72 47.55 19.61
N ALA A 76 -7.93 47.25 18.33
CA ALA A 76 -7.92 45.90 17.78
C ALA A 76 -6.62 45.20 18.20
N LYS A 77 -6.72 44.31 19.18
CA LYS A 77 -5.61 43.49 19.63
C LYS A 77 -5.35 42.49 18.51
N ALA A 78 -4.28 42.72 17.75
CA ALA A 78 -3.87 41.82 16.68
C ALA A 78 -3.86 40.37 17.23
N PRO A 79 -4.47 39.41 16.52
CA PRO A 79 -4.44 38.02 16.96
C PRO A 79 -2.98 37.60 17.13
N PRO A 80 -2.62 36.93 18.24
CA PRO A 80 -1.27 36.42 18.39
C PRO A 80 -0.97 35.52 17.20
N ALA A 81 0.15 35.79 16.52
CA ALA A 81 0.63 34.97 15.42
C ALA A 81 0.53 33.50 15.83
N ALA A 82 -0.29 32.75 15.09
CA ALA A 82 -0.42 31.32 15.27
C ALA A 82 1.00 30.74 15.17
N LYS A 83 1.59 30.41 16.31
CA LYS A 83 2.74 29.52 16.33
C LYS A 83 2.25 28.25 15.68
N GLU A 84 2.69 27.97 14.46
CA GLU A 84 2.51 26.68 13.83
C GLU A 84 2.87 25.62 14.87
N ALA A 85 1.85 24.94 15.38
CA ALA A 85 2.06 23.76 16.19
C ALA A 85 2.85 22.79 15.32
N PRO A 86 3.82 22.03 15.89
CA PRO A 86 4.56 21.05 15.10
C PRO A 86 3.54 20.15 14.42
N SER A 87 3.50 20.21 13.09
CA SER A 87 2.61 19.41 12.26
C SER A 87 2.94 17.94 12.52
N LYS A 88 2.24 17.33 13.48
CA LYS A 88 2.25 15.88 13.63
C LYS A 88 1.52 15.37 12.40
N SER A 89 2.27 14.90 11.41
CA SER A 89 1.70 14.06 10.36
C SER A 89 0.97 12.89 11.06
N LEU A 90 -0.26 12.65 10.64
CA LEU A 90 -1.17 11.66 11.24
C LEU A 90 -1.69 10.69 10.17
N GLY A 91 -1.05 10.64 9.00
CA GLY A 91 -1.48 9.82 7.88
C GLY A 91 -0.70 10.04 6.59
N LEU A 92 -1.18 9.45 5.50
CA LEU A 92 -0.61 9.63 4.16
C LEU A 92 -0.78 11.08 3.69
N SER A 93 0.20 11.57 2.93
CA SER A 93 0.05 12.81 2.17
C SER A 93 -0.88 12.61 0.98
N ALA A 94 -1.27 13.68 0.28
CA ALA A 94 -2.03 13.57 -0.98
C ALA A 94 -1.31 12.68 -2.01
N GLU A 95 0.02 12.81 -2.09
CA GLU A 95 0.86 11.97 -2.95
C GLU A 95 0.92 10.53 -2.43
N GLY A 96 1.04 10.37 -1.11
CA GLY A 96 1.02 9.07 -0.44
C GLY A 96 -0.29 8.29 -0.66
N GLU A 97 -1.43 8.97 -0.73
CA GLU A 97 -2.72 8.35 -1.07
C GLU A 97 -2.70 7.77 -2.48
N VAL A 98 -2.25 8.54 -3.47
CA VAL A 98 -2.13 8.07 -4.86
C VAL A 98 -1.14 6.91 -4.98
N GLN A 99 0.00 7.03 -4.29
CA GLN A 99 1.02 5.98 -4.21
C GLN A 99 0.45 4.68 -3.63
N ALA A 100 -0.30 4.74 -2.53
CA ALA A 100 -0.92 3.59 -1.88
C ALA A 100 -1.94 2.89 -2.81
N ILE A 101 -2.77 3.67 -3.51
CA ILE A 101 -3.73 3.15 -4.49
C ILE A 101 -2.97 2.46 -5.65
N GLY A 102 -1.93 3.12 -6.19
CA GLY A 102 -1.13 2.59 -7.29
C GLY A 102 -0.52 1.23 -6.96
N VAL A 103 0.18 1.12 -5.81
CA VAL A 103 0.78 -0.15 -5.41
C VAL A 103 -0.25 -1.22 -5.10
N ALA A 104 -1.42 -0.86 -4.56
CA ALA A 104 -2.53 -1.79 -4.35
C ALA A 104 -3.04 -2.36 -5.67
N MET A 105 -3.21 -1.52 -6.70
CA MET A 105 -3.64 -1.95 -8.03
C MET A 105 -2.60 -2.87 -8.69
N ASP A 106 -1.32 -2.51 -8.66
CA ASP A 106 -0.25 -3.32 -9.23
C ASP A 106 -0.12 -4.67 -8.52
N LEU A 107 -0.12 -4.66 -7.19
CA LEU A 107 -0.05 -5.88 -6.39
C LEU A 107 -1.25 -6.78 -6.68
N SER A 108 -2.46 -6.22 -6.73
CA SER A 108 -3.67 -6.99 -7.05
C SER A 108 -3.54 -7.69 -8.40
N SER A 109 -3.09 -6.97 -9.44
CA SER A 109 -2.90 -7.51 -10.79
C SER A 109 -1.90 -8.68 -10.80
N ILE A 110 -0.81 -8.55 -10.04
CA ILE A 110 0.19 -9.62 -9.88
C ILE A 110 -0.44 -10.83 -9.19
N LEU A 111 -1.06 -10.65 -8.02
CA LEU A 111 -1.66 -11.74 -7.25
C LEU A 111 -2.74 -12.48 -8.06
N TYR A 112 -3.52 -11.75 -8.88
CA TYR A 112 -4.47 -12.36 -9.80
C TYR A 112 -3.83 -13.20 -10.89
N GLY A 113 -2.75 -12.71 -11.50
CA GLY A 113 -1.98 -13.47 -12.49
C GLY A 113 -1.45 -14.82 -11.94
N TYR A 114 -1.17 -14.87 -10.64
CA TYR A 114 -0.73 -16.07 -9.93
C TYR A 114 -1.88 -16.91 -9.34
N GLN A 115 -3.13 -16.55 -9.65
CA GLN A 115 -4.33 -17.23 -9.15
C GLN A 115 -4.43 -17.26 -7.61
N THR A 116 -3.90 -16.23 -6.95
CA THR A 116 -4.00 -16.07 -5.51
C THR A 116 -5.46 -15.96 -5.07
N ARG A 117 -5.82 -16.61 -3.96
CA ARG A 117 -7.18 -16.63 -3.38
C ARG A 117 -7.23 -16.12 -1.95
N THR A 118 -6.12 -16.19 -1.24
CA THR A 118 -5.97 -15.73 0.13
C THR A 118 -4.74 -14.86 0.26
N ALA A 119 -4.80 -13.84 1.11
CA ALA A 119 -3.66 -13.00 1.44
C ALA A 119 -3.63 -12.71 2.94
N ARG A 120 -2.44 -12.76 3.55
CA ARG A 120 -2.19 -12.26 4.90
C ARG A 120 -1.31 -11.03 4.82
N VAL A 121 -1.81 -9.90 5.31
CA VAL A 121 -1.13 -8.60 5.26
C VAL A 121 -0.59 -8.26 6.63
N PHE A 122 0.73 -8.32 6.79
CA PHE A 122 1.48 -7.92 7.97
C PHE A 122 1.87 -6.45 7.86
N TYR A 123 1.62 -5.69 8.90
CA TYR A 123 1.98 -4.27 8.97
C TYR A 123 2.20 -3.84 10.41
N ASN A 124 2.92 -2.73 10.59
CA ASN A 124 3.02 -2.09 11.89
C ASN A 124 1.80 -1.19 12.12
N ALA A 125 0.88 -1.57 13.02
CA ALA A 125 -0.31 -0.77 13.34
C ALA A 125 0.01 0.57 14.03
N GLU A 126 1.21 0.73 14.59
CA GLU A 126 1.66 2.00 15.18
C GLU A 126 2.13 3.00 14.11
N SER A 127 2.42 2.54 12.88
CA SER A 127 2.76 3.39 11.74
C SER A 127 1.51 3.76 10.96
N ALA A 128 1.16 5.05 10.94
CA ALA A 128 0.01 5.55 10.19
C ALA A 128 0.17 5.33 8.68
N SER A 129 1.39 5.50 8.15
CA SER A 129 1.70 5.24 6.74
C SER A 129 1.52 3.75 6.39
N ALA A 130 2.12 2.84 7.17
CA ALA A 130 2.01 1.40 6.92
C ALA A 130 0.56 0.93 7.08
N SER A 131 -0.14 1.38 8.13
CA SER A 131 -1.54 1.01 8.38
C SER A 131 -2.48 1.46 7.27
N LYS A 132 -2.34 2.69 6.76
CA LYS A 132 -3.18 3.19 5.66
C LYS A 132 -2.85 2.51 4.34
N THR A 133 -1.56 2.31 4.04
CA THR A 133 -1.14 1.59 2.82
C THR A 133 -1.66 0.15 2.82
N ALA A 134 -1.61 -0.54 3.97
CA ALA A 134 -2.12 -1.89 4.13
C ALA A 134 -3.65 -1.95 3.98
N ALA A 135 -4.38 -0.93 4.48
CA ALA A 135 -5.82 -0.83 4.31
C ALA A 135 -6.21 -0.67 2.83
N GLU A 136 -5.49 0.16 2.06
CA GLU A 136 -5.73 0.33 0.64
C GLU A 136 -5.48 -0.97 -0.16
N ILE A 137 -4.39 -1.68 0.16
CA ILE A 137 -4.11 -3.01 -0.41
C ILE A 137 -5.25 -3.97 -0.11
N ARG A 138 -5.75 -4.01 1.13
CA ARG A 138 -6.87 -4.87 1.51
C ARG A 138 -8.12 -4.52 0.70
N ASP A 139 -8.50 -3.25 0.65
CA ASP A 139 -9.73 -2.81 0.00
C ASP A 139 -9.70 -3.13 -1.50
N GLN A 140 -8.56 -2.90 -2.17
CA GLN A 140 -8.35 -3.25 -3.57
C GLN A 140 -8.40 -4.77 -3.84
N LEU A 141 -7.88 -5.59 -2.92
CA LEU A 141 -7.89 -7.06 -3.05
C LEU A 141 -9.28 -7.67 -2.74
N ASP A 142 -10.05 -7.00 -1.87
CA ASP A 142 -11.39 -7.42 -1.46
C ASP A 142 -12.48 -6.95 -2.44
N ASP A 143 -12.16 -5.98 -3.31
CA ASP A 143 -13.09 -5.42 -4.29
C ASP A 143 -13.32 -6.35 -5.50
N ALA A 144 -14.53 -6.91 -5.56
CA ALA A 144 -14.99 -7.77 -6.66
C ALA A 144 -15.48 -6.98 -7.90
N THR A 145 -15.63 -5.66 -7.80
CA THR A 145 -16.21 -4.83 -8.88
C THR A 145 -15.22 -4.51 -9.99
N MET A 146 -13.92 -4.66 -9.73
CA MET A 146 -12.83 -4.47 -10.69
C MET A 146 -12.72 -5.59 -11.76
N GLY A 147 -13.71 -6.50 -11.84
CA GLY A 147 -13.69 -7.61 -12.81
C GLY A 147 -12.72 -8.74 -12.47
N LEU A 148 -12.08 -8.66 -11.30
CA LEU A 148 -11.12 -9.63 -10.77
C LEU A 148 -11.75 -10.41 -9.60
N LYS A 149 -11.31 -11.64 -9.36
CA LYS A 149 -11.92 -12.52 -8.34
C LYS A 149 -11.50 -12.09 -6.94
N ARG A 150 -12.39 -11.54 -6.11
CA ARG A 150 -12.13 -11.27 -4.67
C ARG A 150 -11.13 -12.22 -3.99
N ILE A 151 -10.06 -11.66 -3.43
CA ILE A 151 -9.07 -12.37 -2.60
C ILE A 151 -9.49 -12.21 -1.14
N ASN A 152 -9.49 -13.32 -0.38
CA ASN A 152 -9.79 -13.26 1.05
C ASN A 152 -8.57 -12.73 1.82
N VAL A 153 -8.70 -11.55 2.44
CA VAL A 153 -7.59 -10.86 3.11
C VAL A 153 -7.72 -10.92 4.63
N GLU A 154 -6.66 -11.37 5.29
CA GLU A 154 -6.48 -11.28 6.74
C GLU A 154 -5.43 -10.20 7.08
N MET A 155 -5.77 -9.30 8.00
CA MET A 155 -4.93 -8.18 8.42
C MET A 155 -4.24 -8.50 9.75
N ILE A 156 -2.91 -8.36 9.81
CA ILE A 156 -2.09 -8.68 10.98
C ILE A 156 -1.26 -7.43 11.34
N GLY A 157 -1.77 -6.64 12.29
CA GLY A 157 -1.17 -5.37 12.72
C GLY A 157 -0.06 -5.48 13.76
N THR A 158 0.58 -6.65 13.89
CA THR A 158 1.63 -6.88 14.89
C THR A 158 2.92 -7.26 14.19
N LEU A 159 3.89 -6.35 14.21
CA LEU A 159 5.20 -6.52 13.61
C LEU A 159 6.30 -6.32 14.66
N SER A 160 7.29 -7.21 14.69
CA SER A 160 8.45 -7.05 15.55
C SER A 160 9.29 -5.84 15.11
N ALA A 161 9.90 -5.14 16.06
CA ALA A 161 10.92 -4.15 15.75
C ALA A 161 12.20 -4.79 15.16
N ASP A 162 12.47 -6.06 15.48
CA ASP A 162 13.63 -6.80 15.00
C ASP A 162 13.39 -7.40 13.61
N ALA A 163 14.22 -7.01 12.64
CA ALA A 163 14.12 -7.45 11.24
C ALA A 163 14.27 -8.97 11.06
N SER A 164 15.09 -9.62 11.88
CA SER A 164 15.26 -11.08 11.80
C SER A 164 13.99 -11.79 12.26
N ALA A 165 13.38 -11.34 13.36
CA ALA A 165 12.11 -11.87 13.84
C ALA A 165 10.95 -11.63 12.83
N VAL A 166 10.95 -10.49 12.14
CA VAL A 166 10.01 -10.23 11.03
C VAL A 166 10.19 -11.26 9.92
N PHE A 167 11.42 -11.47 9.45
CA PHE A 167 11.68 -12.43 8.39
C PHE A 167 11.30 -13.87 8.78
N GLU A 168 11.63 -14.30 9.99
CA GLU A 168 11.22 -15.62 10.49
C GLU A 168 9.70 -15.74 10.53
N THR A 169 8.99 -14.69 10.97
CA THR A 169 7.52 -14.64 10.94
C THR A 169 6.97 -14.80 9.52
N LEU A 170 7.54 -14.10 8.53
CA LEU A 170 7.12 -14.19 7.13
C LEU A 170 7.41 -15.58 6.54
N ARG A 171 8.53 -16.20 6.90
CA ARG A 171 8.88 -17.56 6.47
C ARG A 171 7.92 -18.59 7.06
N ASP A 172 7.66 -18.50 8.36
CA ASP A 172 6.76 -19.41 9.07
C ASP A 172 5.29 -19.19 8.68
N ALA A 173 4.95 -17.98 8.24
CA ALA A 173 3.68 -17.64 7.64
C ALA A 173 3.57 -18.03 6.15
N LYS A 174 4.44 -18.92 5.62
CA LYS A 174 4.27 -19.46 4.27
C LYS A 174 2.82 -19.93 4.05
N PRO A 175 2.12 -19.42 3.02
CA PRO A 175 0.75 -19.81 2.76
C PRO A 175 0.71 -21.11 1.95
N GLU A 176 -0.44 -21.79 2.00
CA GLU A 176 -0.76 -22.88 1.06
C GLU A 176 -0.68 -22.40 -0.40
N PRO A 177 -0.44 -23.30 -1.37
CA PRO A 177 -0.42 -22.98 -2.80
C PRO A 177 -1.63 -22.15 -3.24
N GLY A 178 -1.37 -21.00 -3.87
CA GLY A 178 -2.41 -20.04 -4.23
C GLY A 178 -2.76 -19.04 -3.13
N GLY A 179 -1.95 -18.93 -2.07
CA GLY A 179 -2.02 -17.87 -1.09
C GLY A 179 -0.83 -16.91 -1.17
N ALA A 180 -0.97 -15.75 -0.53
CA ALA A 180 0.06 -14.73 -0.44
C ALA A 180 0.29 -14.26 1.00
N VAL A 181 1.52 -13.85 1.29
CA VAL A 181 1.90 -13.03 2.43
C VAL A 181 2.32 -11.67 1.89
N VAL A 182 1.87 -10.60 2.53
CA VAL A 182 2.24 -9.22 2.18
C VAL A 182 2.80 -8.57 3.42
N LEU A 183 4.04 -8.08 3.37
CA LEU A 183 4.61 -7.20 4.38
C LEU A 183 4.47 -5.75 3.89
N VAL A 184 3.87 -4.88 4.70
CA VAL A 184 3.83 -3.43 4.49
C VAL A 184 4.60 -2.75 5.61
N ASP A 185 5.64 -2.01 5.24
CA ASP A 185 6.61 -1.48 6.19
C ASP A 185 7.07 -0.08 5.77
N ASP A 186 7.26 0.83 6.72
CA ASP A 186 7.75 2.18 6.46
C ASP A 186 9.28 2.31 6.60
N ASP A 187 9.95 1.32 7.21
CA ASP A 187 11.39 1.28 7.39
C ASP A 187 12.11 0.70 6.16
N PRO A 188 12.80 1.54 5.36
CA PRO A 188 13.48 1.08 4.15
C PRO A 188 14.70 0.18 4.45
N GLU A 189 15.33 0.31 5.62
CA GLU A 189 16.46 -0.55 5.99
C GLU A 189 15.98 -1.97 6.30
N ARG A 190 14.86 -2.10 7.03
CA ARG A 190 14.23 -3.39 7.30
C ARG A 190 13.73 -4.05 6.02
N ILE A 191 13.14 -3.29 5.09
CA ILE A 191 12.73 -3.81 3.77
C ILE A 191 13.93 -4.32 2.98
N ALA A 192 15.00 -3.52 2.87
CA ALA A 192 16.21 -3.95 2.15
C ALA A 192 16.81 -5.21 2.78
N TRP A 193 16.83 -5.29 4.10
CA TRP A 193 17.31 -6.47 4.81
C TRP A 193 16.46 -7.72 4.54
N VAL A 194 15.13 -7.60 4.65
CA VAL A 194 14.20 -8.72 4.37
C VAL A 194 14.30 -9.16 2.91
N THR A 195 14.35 -8.20 1.98
CA THR A 195 14.42 -8.49 0.54
C THR A 195 15.73 -9.16 0.13
N ALA A 196 16.87 -8.80 0.74
CA ALA A 196 18.13 -9.51 0.55
C ALA A 196 17.99 -11.00 0.94
N ARG A 197 17.34 -11.29 2.09
CA ARG A 197 17.14 -12.68 2.55
C ARG A 197 16.22 -13.52 1.68
N VAL A 198 15.41 -12.92 0.83
CA VAL A 198 14.54 -13.62 -0.12
C VAL A 198 15.17 -13.72 -1.53
N GLY A 199 16.46 -13.41 -1.66
CA GLY A 199 17.22 -13.57 -2.90
C GLY A 199 17.30 -12.33 -3.78
N LEU A 200 17.01 -11.14 -3.22
CA LEU A 200 17.30 -9.84 -3.85
C LEU A 200 18.57 -9.21 -3.27
N ASP A 201 19.64 -10.01 -3.19
CA ASP A 201 20.93 -9.54 -2.70
C ASP A 201 21.46 -8.36 -3.54
N GLY A 202 21.88 -7.29 -2.86
CA GLY A 202 22.44 -6.09 -3.52
C GLY A 202 21.43 -5.00 -3.88
N VAL A 203 20.14 -5.16 -3.55
CA VAL A 203 19.18 -4.06 -3.61
C VAL A 203 19.36 -3.17 -2.38
N GLU A 204 19.82 -1.94 -2.60
CA GLU A 204 20.00 -0.96 -1.53
C GLU A 204 18.66 -0.42 -1.01
N ALA A 205 18.62 0.06 0.23
CA ALA A 205 17.45 0.71 0.82
C ALA A 205 16.94 1.90 -0.02
N SER A 206 17.86 2.58 -0.72
CA SER A 206 17.56 3.68 -1.64
C SER A 206 16.73 3.27 -2.86
N ALA A 207 16.73 1.98 -3.23
CA ALA A 207 15.96 1.46 -4.35
C ALA A 207 14.48 1.29 -4.03
N PHE A 208 14.12 1.15 -2.74
CA PHE A 208 12.73 1.09 -2.31
C PHE A 208 12.22 2.51 -2.09
N LYS A 209 11.75 3.19 -3.13
CA LYS A 209 10.97 4.44 -2.98
C LYS A 209 9.61 4.16 -2.31
N HIS A 210 8.91 5.19 -1.85
CA HIS A 210 7.57 5.02 -1.28
C HIS A 210 6.64 4.26 -2.24
N ALA A 211 5.82 3.36 -1.70
CA ALA A 211 4.92 2.49 -2.47
C ALA A 211 5.62 1.65 -3.57
N THR A 212 6.87 1.25 -3.33
CA THR A 212 7.57 0.24 -4.14
C THR A 212 7.88 -0.98 -3.30
N GLY A 213 8.05 -2.13 -3.94
CA GLY A 213 8.23 -3.40 -3.24
C GLY A 213 8.84 -4.47 -4.10
N ALA A 214 8.77 -5.70 -3.61
CA ALA A 214 9.20 -6.89 -4.32
C ALA A 214 8.21 -8.02 -4.08
N VAL A 215 7.95 -8.83 -5.11
CA VAL A 215 7.18 -10.06 -5.01
C VAL A 215 8.11 -11.23 -5.27
N CYS A 216 8.07 -12.21 -4.37
CA CYS A 216 8.88 -13.41 -4.40
C CYS A 216 8.00 -14.66 -4.32
N GLU A 217 8.40 -15.72 -5.01
CA GLU A 217 7.75 -17.03 -4.91
C GLU A 217 8.40 -17.83 -3.78
N TYR A 218 7.58 -18.39 -2.88
CA TYR A 218 8.06 -19.42 -1.96
C TYR A 218 8.37 -20.69 -2.76
N ASP A 219 9.50 -21.32 -2.46
CA ASP A 219 9.81 -22.67 -2.94
C ASP A 219 9.08 -23.74 -2.10
N GLU A 220 9.25 -25.00 -2.48
CA GLU A 220 8.63 -26.14 -1.78
C GLU A 220 9.08 -26.26 -0.31
N ASN A 221 10.29 -25.82 0.02
CA ASN A 221 10.89 -25.87 1.36
C ASN A 221 10.62 -24.61 2.21
N GLY A 222 9.96 -23.60 1.64
CA GLY A 222 9.73 -22.30 2.28
C GLY A 222 10.91 -21.33 2.23
N SER A 223 11.89 -21.60 1.37
CA SER A 223 12.85 -20.61 0.86
C SER A 223 12.24 -19.85 -0.33
N PHE A 224 13.02 -19.08 -1.07
CA PHE A 224 12.52 -18.18 -2.12
C PHE A 224 13.16 -18.50 -3.47
N ALA A 225 12.33 -18.72 -4.51
CA ALA A 225 12.77 -19.27 -5.80
C ALA A 225 12.93 -18.22 -6.91
N ARG A 226 12.11 -17.16 -6.90
CA ARG A 226 12.10 -16.09 -7.91
C ARG A 226 11.62 -14.80 -7.28
N SER A 227 12.18 -13.67 -7.69
CA SER A 227 11.85 -12.35 -7.17
C SER A 227 11.68 -11.35 -8.32
N ARG A 228 10.75 -10.39 -8.15
CA ARG A 228 10.49 -9.28 -9.08
C ARG A 228 10.22 -8.01 -8.28
N ILE A 229 10.81 -6.89 -8.67
CA ILE A 229 10.51 -5.57 -8.09
C ILE A 229 9.14 -5.09 -8.61
N VAL A 230 8.33 -4.53 -7.72
CA VAL A 230 7.04 -3.90 -8.00
C VAL A 230 7.19 -2.40 -7.75
N SER A 231 6.80 -1.57 -8.70
CA SER A 231 6.87 -0.11 -8.60
C SER A 231 5.72 0.50 -9.40
N HIS A 232 5.13 1.57 -8.88
CA HIS A 232 4.04 2.34 -9.51
C HIS A 232 4.55 3.47 -10.45
N GLU A 233 5.88 3.66 -10.56
CA GLU A 233 6.49 4.66 -11.47
C GLU A 233 6.40 4.31 -12.96
#